data_AF-A0A2V6PJA6-F1
#
_entry.id   AF-A0A2V6PJA6-F1
#
_cell.length_a   1.000
_cell.length_b   1.000
_cell.length_c   1.000
_cell.angle_alpha   90.00
_cell.angle_beta   90.00
_cell.angle_gamma   90.00
#
_symmetry.space_group_name_H-M   'P 1'
#
loop_
_entity.id
_entity.type
_entity.pdbx_description
1 polymer ?
#
loop_
_entity_poly.entity_id
_entity_poly.type
_entity_poly.pdbx_seq_one_letter_code
_entity_poly.pdbx_strand_id
1 'polypeptide(L)'
;MDDAGRIRASITILPADPNVKMPDGTTGYPETVLLRLINSQGRPTVKIAATERGAGQVLGGESDPTYVQILADGPSTSVRLSNKDGRVHVVKP
;
A
#
# COMPACT_ATOMS: atom_id res chain seq x y z
N MET A 1 5.99 -17.38 9.12
CA MET A 1 7.46 -17.42 8.91
C MET A 1 7.73 -18.55 7.92
N ASP A 2 8.80 -18.49 7.11
CA ASP A 2 9.27 -19.67 6.37
C ASP A 2 10.29 -20.47 7.20
N ASP A 3 10.73 -21.62 6.67
CA ASP A 3 11.65 -22.54 7.34
C ASP A 3 13.03 -21.94 7.62
N ALA A 4 13.38 -20.85 6.92
CA ALA A 4 14.62 -20.10 7.14
C ALA A 4 14.45 -18.98 8.20
N GLY A 5 13.30 -18.90 8.86
CA GLY A 5 13.03 -17.88 9.87
C GLY A 5 12.65 -16.51 9.29
N ARG A 6 12.26 -16.40 8.02
CA ARG A 6 11.89 -15.11 7.43
C ARG A 6 10.39 -14.88 7.54
N ILE A 7 9.99 -13.63 7.81
CA ILE A 7 8.57 -13.24 7.71
C ILE A 7 8.20 -13.18 6.23
N ARG A 8 7.25 -14.03 5.81
CA ARG A 8 6.74 -14.08 4.41
C ARG A 8 5.37 -13.43 4.24
N ALA A 9 4.64 -13.31 5.34
CA ALA A 9 3.39 -12.57 5.40
C ALA A 9 3.26 -11.94 6.79
N SER A 10 2.61 -10.77 6.85
CA SER A 10 2.28 -10.11 8.11
C SER A 10 0.92 -9.44 8.01
N ILE A 11 0.14 -9.50 9.07
CA ILE A 11 -1.02 -8.61 9.30
C ILE A 11 -0.62 -7.68 10.44
N THR A 12 -0.73 -6.38 10.20
CA THR A 12 -0.42 -5.34 11.20
C THR A 12 -1.64 -4.44 11.35
N ILE A 13 -2.02 -4.15 12.59
CA ILE A 13 -3.03 -3.15 12.91
C ILE A 13 -2.27 -1.88 13.31
N LEU A 14 -2.42 -0.83 12.52
CA LEU A 14 -1.89 0.49 12.84
C LEU A 14 -3.01 1.27 13.53
N PRO A 15 -2.82 1.74 14.78
CA PRO A 15 -3.84 2.50 15.48
C PRO A 15 -4.14 3.80 14.73
N ALA A 16 -5.37 4.30 14.90
CA ALA A 16 -5.72 5.63 14.41
C ALA A 16 -4.84 6.69 15.09
N ASP A 17 -4.41 7.70 14.33
CA ASP A 17 -3.71 8.87 14.85
C ASP A 17 -4.39 10.14 14.34
N PRO A 18 -5.15 10.85 15.20
CA PRO A 18 -5.88 12.05 14.81
C PRO A 18 -4.98 13.24 14.50
N ASN A 19 -3.67 13.18 14.75
CA ASN A 19 -2.74 14.30 14.56
C ASN A 19 -1.90 14.20 13.28
N VAL A 20 -1.96 13.08 12.56
CA VAL A 20 -1.21 12.90 11.31
C VAL A 20 -1.74 13.85 10.24
N LYS A 21 -0.84 14.64 9.65
CA LYS A 21 -1.13 15.43 8.44
C LYS A 21 -0.95 14.56 7.20
N MET A 22 -2.03 14.41 6.44
CA MET A 22 -2.06 13.63 5.23
C MET A 22 -1.51 14.43 4.03
N PRO A 23 -0.99 13.76 2.98
CA PRO A 23 -0.49 14.45 1.78
C PRO A 23 -1.54 15.29 1.03
N ASP A 24 -2.83 14.99 1.21
CA ASP A 24 -3.96 15.75 0.66
C ASP A 24 -4.32 16.99 1.50
N GLY A 25 -3.58 17.26 2.58
CA GLY A 25 -3.80 18.38 3.50
C GLY A 25 -4.81 18.11 4.61
N THR A 26 -5.49 16.95 4.62
CA THR A 26 -6.38 16.56 5.72
C THR A 26 -5.59 16.14 6.96
N THR A 27 -6.26 16.12 8.11
CA THR A 27 -5.68 15.66 9.38
C THR A 27 -6.43 14.43 9.87
N GLY A 28 -5.69 13.48 10.43
CA GLY A 28 -6.21 12.23 10.95
C GLY A 28 -5.88 11.07 10.02
N TYR A 29 -5.11 10.12 10.53
CA TYR A 29 -4.88 8.83 9.92
C TYR A 29 -5.82 7.80 10.57
N PRO A 30 -6.74 7.18 9.84
CA PRO A 30 -7.64 6.19 10.41
C PRO A 30 -6.89 4.93 10.82
N GLU A 31 -7.49 4.13 11.70
CA GLU A 31 -7.00 2.78 11.97
C GLU A 31 -6.85 2.02 10.64
N THR A 32 -5.73 1.31 10.49
CA THR A 32 -5.42 0.61 9.25
C THR A 32 -5.03 -0.84 9.54
N VAL A 33 -5.75 -1.77 8.92
CA VAL A 33 -5.36 -3.17 8.86
C VAL A 33 -4.54 -3.38 7.59
N LEU A 34 -3.30 -3.85 7.75
CA LEU A 34 -2.33 -3.94 6.67
C LEU A 34 -1.78 -5.36 6.53
N LEU A 35 -2.18 -6.02 5.44
CA LEU A 35 -1.62 -7.28 4.99
C LEU A 35 -0.45 -7.04 4.05
N ARG A 36 0.67 -7.74 4.28
CA ARG A 36 1.84 -7.74 3.40
C ARG A 36 2.25 -9.15 3.04
N LEU A 37 2.61 -9.38 1.77
CA LEU A 37 3.41 -10.53 1.35
C LEU A 37 4.83 -10.06 1.03
N ILE A 38 5.82 -10.78 1.55
CA ILE A 38 7.21 -10.35 1.63
C ILE A 38 8.08 -11.36 0.89
N ASN A 39 8.88 -10.87 -0.05
CA ASN A 39 9.79 -11.70 -0.83
C ASN A 39 11.00 -12.17 0.00
N SER A 40 11.85 -13.01 -0.60
CA SER A 40 13.02 -13.57 0.08
C SER A 40 14.08 -12.53 0.49
N GLN A 41 14.04 -11.33 -0.10
CA GLN A 41 14.92 -10.20 0.20
C GLN A 41 14.32 -9.25 1.26
N GLY A 42 13.17 -9.60 1.85
CA GLY A 42 12.51 -8.77 2.86
C GLY A 42 11.69 -7.61 2.30
N ARG A 43 11.56 -7.46 0.97
CA ARG A 43 10.74 -6.41 0.35
C ARG A 43 9.27 -6.87 0.29
N PRO A 44 8.31 -6.09 0.82
CA PRO A 44 6.89 -6.35 0.60
C PRO A 44 6.52 -6.10 -0.86
N THR A 45 6.15 -7.14 -1.59
CA THR A 45 5.74 -7.07 -3.01
C THR A 45 4.24 -7.05 -3.19
N VAL A 46 3.48 -7.49 -2.18
CA VAL A 46 2.03 -7.28 -2.13
C VAL A 46 1.72 -6.54 -0.84
N LYS A 47 0.91 -5.48 -0.95
CA LYS A 47 0.39 -4.73 0.19
C LYS A 47 -1.12 -4.56 -0.02
N ILE A 48 -1.91 -4.86 1.00
CA ILE A 48 -3.35 -4.59 1.03
C ILE A 48 -3.64 -3.86 2.33
N ALA A 49 -4.15 -2.64 2.23
CA ALA A 49 -4.54 -1.80 3.36
C ALA A 49 -6.05 -1.61 3.33
N ALA A 50 -6.69 -1.69 4.49
CA ALA A 50 -8.09 -1.33 4.68
C ALA A 50 -8.23 -0.42 5.90
N THR A 51 -9.09 0.58 5.78
CA THR A 51 -9.46 1.56 6.81
C THR A 51 -10.97 1.80 6.73
N GLU A 52 -11.55 2.53 7.68
CA GLU A 52 -12.95 2.98 7.59
C GLU A 52 -13.19 3.93 6.40
N ARG A 53 -12.14 4.62 5.91
CA ARG A 53 -12.22 5.57 4.80
C ARG A 53 -12.10 4.90 3.42
N GLY A 54 -11.49 3.72 3.34
CA GLY A 54 -11.29 3.02 2.08
C GLY A 54 -10.27 1.91 2.13
N ALA A 55 -9.77 1.53 0.95
CA ALA A 55 -8.83 0.44 0.79
C ALA A 55 -7.84 0.68 -0.36
N GLY A 56 -6.66 0.09 -0.24
CA GLY A 56 -5.63 0.16 -1.27
C GLY A 56 -4.89 -1.17 -1.42
N GLN A 57 -4.58 -1.51 -2.66
CA GLN A 57 -3.70 -2.62 -3.01
C GLN A 57 -2.50 -2.10 -3.78
N VAL A 58 -1.31 -2.60 -3.46
CA VAL A 58 -0.08 -2.36 -4.24
C VAL A 58 0.56 -3.70 -4.59
N LEU A 59 0.84 -3.88 -5.88
CA LEU A 59 1.63 -4.96 -6.44
C LEU A 59 2.96 -4.38 -6.94
N GLY A 60 4.05 -4.70 -6.25
CA GLY A 60 5.41 -4.31 -6.62
C GLY A 60 6.00 -5.24 -7.66
N GLY A 61 6.62 -4.65 -8.70
CA GLY A 61 7.40 -5.37 -9.69
C GLY A 61 8.82 -5.68 -9.19
N GLU A 62 9.64 -6.24 -10.09
CA GLU A 62 11.01 -6.66 -9.83
C GLU A 62 11.86 -5.54 -9.18
N SER A 63 11.74 -4.31 -9.67
CA SER A 63 12.51 -3.15 -9.22
C SER A 63 11.62 -2.03 -8.68
N ASP A 64 12.20 -1.14 -7.89
CA ASP A 64 11.63 0.18 -7.58
C ASP A 64 12.00 1.12 -8.76
N PRO A 65 11.07 1.93 -9.31
CA PRO A 65 9.70 2.18 -8.87
C PRO A 65 8.61 1.42 -9.65
N THR A 66 8.86 0.19 -10.12
CA THR A 66 7.85 -0.59 -10.84
C THR A 66 6.74 -1.07 -9.91
N TYR A 67 5.49 -0.65 -10.11
CA TYR A 67 4.33 -1.14 -9.36
C TYR A 67 2.98 -0.83 -10.06
N VAL A 68 1.95 -1.55 -9.61
CA VAL A 68 0.54 -1.21 -9.81
C VAL A 68 -0.08 -0.90 -8.45
N GLN A 69 -0.80 0.20 -8.35
CA GLN A 69 -1.60 0.56 -7.19
C GLN A 69 -3.06 0.71 -7.61
N ILE A 70 -3.95 0.05 -6.87
CA ILE A 70 -5.41 0.22 -6.97
C ILE A 70 -5.83 0.88 -5.67
N LEU A 71 -6.50 2.02 -5.75
CA LEU A 71 -6.85 2.81 -4.57
C LEU A 71 -8.31 3.25 -4.65
N ALA A 72 -9.05 2.99 -3.58
CA ALA A 72 -10.33 3.61 -3.27
C ALA A 72 -10.19 4.35 -1.94
N ASP A 73 -10.33 5.67 -1.96
CA ASP A 73 -10.18 6.52 -0.78
C ASP A 73 -11.29 7.58 -0.75
N GLY A 74 -12.18 7.48 0.24
CA GLY A 74 -13.39 8.28 0.29
C GLY A 74 -14.20 8.14 -1.02
N PRO A 75 -14.59 9.25 -1.68
CA PRO A 75 -15.34 9.21 -2.93
C PRO A 75 -14.47 8.98 -4.18
N SER A 76 -13.15 8.86 -4.04
CA SER A 76 -12.21 8.79 -5.16
C SER A 76 -11.73 7.38 -5.42
N THR A 77 -11.60 7.00 -6.71
CA THR A 77 -10.96 5.75 -7.12
C THR A 77 -9.89 6.01 -8.19
N SER A 78 -8.84 5.20 -8.20
CA SER A 78 -7.80 5.28 -9.24
C SER A 78 -7.00 3.98 -9.38
N VAL A 79 -6.40 3.81 -10.56
CA VAL A 79 -5.33 2.85 -10.81
C VAL A 79 -4.08 3.61 -11.21
N ARG A 80 -3.01 3.48 -10.43
CA ARG A 80 -1.70 4.10 -10.68
C ARG A 80 -0.71 3.04 -11.13
N LEU A 81 -0.12 3.26 -12.30
CA LEU A 81 0.90 2.41 -12.91
C LEU A 81 2.23 3.16 -12.86
N SER A 82 3.30 2.47 -12.44
CA SER A 82 4.65 3.01 -12.44
C SER A 82 5.60 1.98 -13.04
N ASN A 83 6.51 2.43 -13.91
CA ASN A 83 7.48 1.55 -14.58
C ASN A 83 8.91 1.75 -14.06
N LYS A 84 9.85 0.93 -14.55
CA LYS A 84 11.27 0.97 -14.16
C LYS A 84 11.98 2.30 -14.44
N ASP A 85 11.46 3.09 -15.38
CA ASP A 85 12.02 4.39 -15.77
C ASP A 85 11.42 5.54 -14.93
N GLY A 86 10.60 5.23 -13.93
CA GLY A 86 9.91 6.22 -13.10
C GLY A 86 8.73 6.90 -13.78
N ARG A 87 8.32 6.44 -14.98
CA ARG A 87 7.13 6.98 -15.65
C ARG A 87 5.89 6.50 -14.91
N VAL A 88 5.01 7.45 -14.59
CA VAL A 88 3.76 7.20 -13.88
C VAL A 88 2.58 7.53 -14.79
N HIS A 89 1.59 6.63 -14.80
CA HIS A 89 0.30 6.86 -15.42
C HIS A 89 -0.82 6.59 -14.40
N VAL A 90 -1.83 7.46 -14.37
CA VAL A 90 -2.96 7.34 -13.44
C VAL A 90 -4.25 7.30 -14.24
N VAL A 91 -5.01 6.22 -14.05
CA VAL A 91 -6.37 6.04 -14.59
C VAL A 91 -7.37 6.38 -13.48
N LYS A 92 -8.38 7.17 -13.81
CA LYS A 92 -9.53 7.52 -12.96
C LYS A 92 -10.82 7.31 -13.76
N PRO A 93 -11.99 7.18 -13.10
CA PRO A 93 -13.29 7.22 -13.77
C PRO A 93 -13.49 8.48 -14.61
#